data_AF-A0A259HH93-F1
#
_entry.id   AF-A0A259HH93-F1
#
_cell.length_a   1.000
_cell.length_b   1.000
_cell.length_c   1.000
_cell.angle_alpha   90.00
_cell.angle_beta   90.00
_cell.angle_gamma   90.00
#
_symmetry.space_group_name_H-M   'P 1'
#
loop_
_entity.id
_entity.type
_entity.pdbx_description
1 polymer ?
#
loop_
_entity_poly.entity_id
_entity_poly.type
_entity_poly.pdbx_seq_one_letter_code
_entity_poly.pdbx_strand_id
1 'polypeptide(L)'
;EPFEMPFLNQEKNITLIRKPVEEVSLELFQSLEEKDIIFIDSSHIIRPGNDLLHIFFEILPILKKGVIIHIHDIFSPRHYPKEWLTEKMRFWNEQYLLEAFLHNNHDYQVLFTANHLVKSHYEEAKKVLIHLQPNSEPSSFWMQKINQA
;
A
#
# COMPACT_ATOMS: atom_id res chain seq x y z
N GLU A 1 11.30 7.68 -6.80
CA GLU A 1 11.04 6.38 -6.13
C GLU A 1 9.80 5.80 -6.80
N PRO A 2 9.72 4.48 -7.02
CA PRO A 2 10.74 3.45 -6.80
C PRO A 2 11.68 3.27 -8.01
N PHE A 3 12.94 2.91 -7.76
CA PHE A 3 13.85 2.40 -8.79
C PHE A 3 14.13 0.94 -8.48
N GLU A 4 14.06 0.09 -9.50
CA GLU A 4 14.32 -1.33 -9.36
C GLU A 4 15.75 -1.63 -8.91
N MET A 5 15.91 -2.72 -8.16
CA MET A 5 17.23 -3.19 -7.76
C MET A 5 17.84 -4.08 -8.87
N PRO A 6 19.12 -3.91 -9.23
CA PRO A 6 19.74 -4.66 -10.33
C PRO A 6 19.70 -6.19 -10.19
N PHE A 7 19.65 -6.71 -8.96
CA PHE A 7 19.61 -8.15 -8.69
C PHE A 7 18.32 -8.82 -9.21
N LEU A 8 17.23 -8.06 -9.41
CA LEU A 8 15.97 -8.60 -9.94
C LEU A 8 16.13 -9.21 -11.33
N ASN A 9 17.16 -8.83 -12.09
CA ASN A 9 17.47 -9.43 -13.39
C ASN A 9 18.00 -10.86 -13.32
N GLN A 10 18.50 -11.26 -12.15
CA GLN A 10 19.21 -12.53 -11.97
C GLN A 10 18.40 -13.52 -11.11
N GLU A 11 17.34 -13.04 -10.46
CA GLU A 11 16.49 -13.88 -9.62
C GLU A 11 15.59 -14.75 -10.50
N LYS A 12 15.75 -16.07 -10.41
CA LYS A 12 15.06 -17.02 -11.29
C LYS A 12 13.65 -17.35 -10.81
N ASN A 13 13.34 -17.06 -9.56
CA ASN A 13 12.05 -17.40 -8.94
C ASN A 13 11.05 -16.24 -8.99
N ILE A 14 11.34 -15.18 -9.74
CA ILE A 14 10.44 -14.05 -9.92
C ILE A 14 10.13 -13.86 -11.40
N THR A 15 8.89 -13.44 -11.68
CA THR A 15 8.52 -12.90 -12.98
C THR A 15 8.65 -11.39 -12.92
N LEU A 16 9.63 -10.84 -13.64
CA LEU A 16 9.83 -9.39 -13.72
C LEU A 16 9.10 -8.82 -14.94
N ILE A 17 8.16 -7.90 -14.71
CA ILE A 17 7.41 -7.19 -15.77
C ILE A 17 7.90 -5.75 -15.82
N ARG A 18 8.52 -5.35 -16.93
CA ARG A 18 9.11 -4.02 -17.14
C ARG A 18 8.18 -3.12 -17.93
N LYS A 19 7.02 -2.82 -17.34
CA LYS A 19 6.01 -1.95 -17.94
C LYS A 19 5.38 -1.05 -16.87
N PRO A 20 4.87 0.13 -17.25
CA PRO A 20 3.92 0.84 -16.41
C PRO A 20 2.78 -0.10 -16.01
N VAL A 21 2.29 0.01 -14.77
CA VAL A 21 1.24 -0.88 -14.25
C VAL A 21 -0.05 -0.75 -15.07
N GLU A 22 -0.28 0.44 -15.62
CA GLU A 22 -1.39 0.80 -16.49
C GLU A 22 -1.41 0.01 -17.82
N GLU A 23 -0.27 -0.58 -18.21
CA GLU A 23 -0.15 -1.43 -19.40
C GLU A 23 -0.13 -2.93 -19.07
N VAL A 24 -0.21 -3.30 -17.78
CA VAL A 24 -0.23 -4.69 -17.34
C VAL A 24 -1.66 -5.21 -17.39
N SER A 25 -1.82 -6.44 -17.91
CA SER A 25 -3.11 -7.13 -18.01
C SER A 25 -3.81 -7.21 -16.65
N LEU A 26 -5.09 -6.81 -16.61
CA LEU A 26 -5.91 -6.90 -15.39
C LEU A 26 -6.10 -8.35 -14.92
N GLU A 27 -5.99 -9.32 -15.85
CA GLU A 27 -6.04 -10.75 -15.59
C GLU A 27 -4.97 -11.20 -14.59
N LEU A 28 -3.81 -10.53 -14.54
CA LEU A 28 -2.79 -10.80 -13.53
C LEU A 28 -3.34 -10.54 -12.12
N PHE A 29 -4.00 -9.42 -11.92
CA PHE A 29 -4.57 -9.06 -10.62
C PHE A 29 -5.82 -9.89 -10.29
N GLN A 30 -6.62 -10.24 -11.29
CA GLN A 30 -7.76 -11.16 -11.12
C GLN A 30 -7.35 -12.58 -10.76
N SER A 31 -6.12 -12.97 -11.11
CA SER A 31 -5.59 -14.30 -10.77
C SER A 31 -5.27 -14.45 -9.28
N LEU A 32 -5.15 -13.36 -8.52
CA LEU A 32 -4.88 -13.40 -7.09
C LEU A 32 -6.08 -14.00 -6.34
N GLU A 33 -5.79 -14.95 -5.44
CA GLU A 33 -6.76 -15.69 -4.65
C GLU A 33 -6.75 -15.26 -3.17
N GLU A 34 -7.61 -15.89 -2.37
CA GLU A 34 -7.65 -15.69 -0.92
C GLU A 34 -6.24 -15.89 -0.31
N LYS A 35 -5.80 -14.92 0.52
CA LYS A 35 -4.49 -14.87 1.19
C LYS A 35 -3.29 -14.52 0.31
N ASP A 36 -3.48 -14.36 -1.00
CA ASP A 36 -2.44 -13.71 -1.81
C ASP A 36 -2.29 -12.24 -1.42
N ILE A 37 -1.07 -11.72 -1.58
CA ILE A 37 -0.71 -10.37 -1.15
C ILE A 37 -0.30 -9.53 -2.36
N ILE A 38 -0.88 -8.34 -2.48
CA ILE A 38 -0.40 -7.28 -3.38
C ILE A 38 0.33 -6.21 -2.55
N PHE A 39 1.54 -5.87 -2.95
CA PHE A 39 2.32 -4.77 -2.39
C PHE A 39 2.32 -3.59 -3.36
N ILE A 40 1.90 -2.43 -2.87
CA ILE A 40 1.79 -1.19 -3.66
C ILE A 40 2.78 -0.16 -3.10
N ASP A 41 3.70 0.26 -3.97
CA ASP A 41 4.58 1.42 -3.76
C ASP A 41 4.54 2.26 -5.05
N SER A 42 3.47 3.05 -5.16
CA SER A 42 3.15 3.86 -6.34
C SER A 42 3.94 5.17 -6.38
N SER A 43 3.58 6.05 -7.30
CA SER A 43 4.13 7.40 -7.40
C SER A 43 3.73 8.37 -6.28
N HIS A 44 2.87 7.96 -5.33
CA HIS A 44 2.40 8.73 -4.16
C HIS A 44 1.63 10.03 -4.43
N ILE A 45 1.53 10.44 -5.71
CA ILE A 45 0.92 11.69 -6.15
C ILE A 45 -0.09 11.41 -7.25
N ILE A 46 -1.33 11.81 -7.03
CA ILE A 46 -2.40 11.80 -8.03
C ILE A 46 -2.02 12.72 -9.20
N ARG A 47 -2.04 12.17 -10.41
CA ARG A 47 -1.94 12.91 -11.67
C ARG A 47 -2.99 12.36 -12.65
N PRO A 48 -3.40 13.12 -13.67
CA PRO A 48 -4.35 12.62 -14.65
C PRO A 48 -3.86 11.29 -15.27
N GLY A 49 -4.64 10.23 -15.08
CA GLY A 49 -4.42 8.92 -15.70
C GLY A 49 -3.20 8.14 -15.20
N ASN A 50 -2.65 8.43 -14.02
CA ASN A 50 -1.46 7.73 -13.53
C ASN A 50 -1.77 6.42 -12.78
N ASP A 51 -0.69 5.68 -12.51
CA ASP A 51 -0.60 4.47 -11.70
C ASP A 51 -1.53 4.47 -10.49
N LEU A 52 -1.49 5.54 -9.68
CA LEU A 52 -2.30 5.63 -8.46
C LEU A 52 -3.80 5.58 -8.76
N LEU A 53 -4.29 6.33 -9.75
CA LEU A 53 -5.70 6.28 -10.13
C LEU A 53 -6.06 4.94 -10.77
N HIS A 54 -5.17 4.37 -11.59
CA HIS A 54 -5.38 3.06 -12.19
C HIS A 54 -5.49 1.95 -11.13
N ILE A 55 -4.63 1.97 -10.11
CA ILE A 55 -4.67 1.03 -8.99
C ILE A 55 -6.03 1.11 -8.28
N PHE A 56 -6.45 2.31 -7.89
CA PHE A 56 -7.66 2.50 -7.09
C PHE A 56 -8.96 2.26 -7.87
N PHE A 57 -8.99 2.58 -9.17
CA PHE A 57 -10.22 2.51 -9.98
C PHE A 57 -10.35 1.24 -10.81
N GLU A 58 -9.25 0.61 -11.19
CA GLU A 58 -9.27 -0.58 -12.07
C GLU A 58 -8.79 -1.83 -11.34
N ILE A 59 -7.69 -1.76 -10.58
CA ILE A 59 -7.07 -2.95 -9.96
C ILE A 59 -7.77 -3.37 -8.67
N LEU A 60 -7.90 -2.49 -7.67
CA LEU A 60 -8.52 -2.86 -6.40
C LEU A 60 -9.96 -3.41 -6.58
N PRO A 61 -10.82 -2.79 -7.40
CA PRO A 61 -12.21 -3.25 -7.57
C PRO A 61 -12.35 -4.66 -8.14
N ILE A 62 -11.39 -5.17 -8.91
CA ILE A 62 -11.47 -6.52 -9.52
C ILE A 62 -10.82 -7.63 -8.68
N LEU A 63 -10.10 -7.28 -7.61
CA LEU A 63 -9.48 -8.28 -6.73
C LEU A 63 -10.54 -9.24 -6.17
N LYS A 64 -10.18 -10.50 -5.95
CA LYS A 64 -11.05 -11.48 -5.29
C LYS A 64 -11.14 -11.21 -3.79
N LYS A 65 -12.22 -11.70 -3.18
CA LYS A 65 -12.36 -11.72 -1.72
C LYS A 65 -11.19 -12.46 -1.08
N GLY A 66 -10.65 -11.88 -0.02
CA GLY A 66 -9.57 -12.46 0.78
C GLY A 66 -8.16 -12.05 0.36
N VAL A 67 -7.99 -11.40 -0.80
CA VAL A 67 -6.72 -10.79 -1.21
C VAL A 67 -6.33 -9.71 -0.18
N ILE A 68 -5.09 -9.75 0.26
CA ILE A 68 -4.50 -8.82 1.22
C ILE A 68 -3.75 -7.74 0.43
N ILE A 69 -4.00 -6.48 0.79
CA ILE A 69 -3.43 -5.31 0.13
C ILE A 69 -2.53 -4.57 1.12
N HIS A 70 -1.29 -4.37 0.72
CA HIS A 70 -0.33 -3.49 1.39
C HIS A 70 -0.15 -2.22 0.57
N ILE A 71 -0.23 -1.06 1.23
CA ILE A 71 0.13 0.24 0.65
C ILE A 71 1.26 0.83 1.47
N HIS A 72 2.36 1.13 0.78
CA HIS A 72 3.56 1.69 1.35
C HIS A 72 3.41 3.19 1.64
N ASP A 73 4.17 3.68 2.60
CA ASP A 73 4.20 5.09 3.01
C ASP A 73 2.87 5.72 3.44
N ILE A 74 2.05 4.96 4.15
CA ILE A 74 0.79 5.43 4.75
C ILE A 74 0.90 5.53 6.28
N PHE A 75 0.51 6.68 6.81
CA PHE A 75 0.54 7.01 8.24
C PHE A 75 -0.86 7.09 8.87
N SER A 76 -1.91 6.82 8.10
CA SER A 76 -3.30 6.84 8.58
C SER A 76 -3.47 6.04 9.89
N PRO A 77 -4.26 6.55 10.84
CA PRO A 77 -5.12 7.74 10.75
C PRO A 77 -4.43 9.07 11.11
N ARG A 78 -3.08 9.13 11.09
CA ARG A 78 -2.32 10.36 11.34
C ARG A 78 -1.88 10.99 10.03
N HIS A 79 -1.58 12.29 10.07
CA HIS A 79 -0.98 12.98 8.95
C HIS A 79 0.44 12.47 8.65
N TYR A 80 0.88 12.72 7.41
CA TYR A 80 2.28 12.59 7.03
C TYR A 80 3.21 13.34 8.00
N PRO A 81 4.44 12.84 8.24
CA PRO A 81 5.41 13.50 9.11
C PRO A 81 5.67 14.95 8.68
N LYS A 82 5.76 15.85 9.67
CA LYS A 82 6.00 17.28 9.41
C LYS A 82 7.22 17.51 8.52
N GLU A 83 8.33 16.82 8.79
CA GLU A 83 9.58 16.87 8.01
C GLU A 83 9.35 16.62 6.52
N TRP A 84 8.45 15.69 6.18
CA TRP A 84 8.14 15.37 4.79
C TRP A 84 7.49 16.55 4.08
N LEU A 85 6.60 17.27 4.77
CA LEU A 85 5.89 18.42 4.20
C LEU A 85 6.77 19.68 4.15
N THR A 86 7.54 19.97 5.20
CA THR A 86 8.25 21.25 5.34
C THR A 86 9.69 21.24 4.84
N GLU A 87 10.40 20.12 5.00
CA GLU A 87 11.83 20.03 4.65
C GLU A 87 12.01 19.30 3.32
N LYS A 88 11.31 18.19 3.12
CA LYS A 88 11.39 17.38 1.89
C LYS A 88 10.42 17.82 0.81
N MET A 89 9.46 18.67 1.14
CA MET A 89 8.41 19.16 0.22
C MET A 89 7.69 18.02 -0.53
N ARG A 90 7.50 16.89 0.17
CA ARG A 90 6.76 15.70 -0.32
C ARG A 90 5.28 15.94 -0.11
N PHE A 91 4.62 16.51 -1.11
CA PHE A 91 3.16 16.72 -1.12
C PHE A 91 2.42 15.48 -1.63
N TRP A 92 2.71 14.34 -1.04
CA TRP A 92 2.02 13.10 -1.34
C TRP A 92 0.57 13.20 -0.91
N ASN A 93 -0.32 12.68 -1.76
CA ASN A 93 -1.77 12.75 -1.56
C ASN A 93 -2.45 11.39 -1.68
N GLU A 94 -1.67 10.32 -1.87
CA GLU A 94 -2.13 8.94 -1.87
C GLU A 94 -2.87 8.57 -0.58
N GLN A 95 -2.37 8.98 0.59
CA GLN A 95 -3.06 8.70 1.85
C GLN A 95 -4.48 9.27 1.90
N TYR A 96 -4.69 10.48 1.40
CA TYR A 96 -6.03 11.09 1.42
C TYR A 96 -6.97 10.41 0.43
N LEU A 97 -6.44 9.94 -0.72
CA LEU A 97 -7.20 9.10 -1.65
C LEU A 97 -7.61 7.79 -0.99
N LEU A 98 -6.69 7.13 -0.27
CA LEU A 98 -6.97 5.90 0.47
C LEU A 98 -8.04 6.12 1.55
N GLU A 99 -7.91 7.18 2.35
CA GLU A 99 -8.89 7.52 3.38
C GLU A 99 -10.28 7.79 2.77
N ALA A 100 -10.35 8.50 1.64
CA ALA A 100 -11.59 8.72 0.91
C ALA A 100 -12.15 7.43 0.28
N PHE A 101 -11.28 6.56 -0.25
CA PHE A 101 -11.65 5.27 -0.83
C PHE A 101 -12.24 4.32 0.21
N LEU A 102 -11.72 4.34 1.44
CA LEU A 102 -12.24 3.54 2.55
C LEU A 102 -13.51 4.15 3.16
N HIS A 103 -13.70 5.46 3.00
CA HIS A 103 -14.87 6.14 3.53
C HIS A 103 -16.14 5.63 2.86
N ASN A 104 -17.02 5.00 3.65
CA ASN A 104 -18.26 4.34 3.18
C ASN A 104 -18.05 3.22 2.15
N ASN A 105 -16.86 2.60 2.14
CA ASN A 105 -16.59 1.44 1.31
C ASN A 105 -16.52 0.19 2.18
N HIS A 106 -17.59 -0.62 2.11
CA HIS A 106 -17.74 -1.81 2.93
C HIS A 106 -17.09 -3.06 2.34
N ASP A 107 -16.47 -2.95 1.16
CA ASP A 107 -15.83 -4.08 0.49
C ASP A 107 -14.42 -4.36 1.02
N TYR A 108 -13.88 -3.45 1.84
CA TYR A 108 -12.54 -3.56 2.40
C TYR A 108 -12.57 -3.44 3.93
N GLN A 109 -11.72 -4.23 4.57
CA GLN A 109 -11.47 -4.16 6.01
C GLN A 109 -10.02 -3.79 6.25
N VAL A 110 -9.78 -2.76 7.07
CA VAL A 110 -8.44 -2.46 7.56
C VAL A 110 -8.00 -3.55 8.51
N LEU A 111 -6.88 -4.21 8.22
CA LEU A 111 -6.28 -5.21 9.09
C LEU A 111 -5.47 -4.52 10.19
N PHE A 112 -4.52 -3.67 9.80
CA PHE A 112 -3.78 -2.81 10.71
C PHE A 112 -3.04 -1.71 9.95
N THR A 113 -2.63 -0.67 10.68
CA THR A 113 -1.64 0.30 10.20
C THR A 113 -0.48 0.32 11.18
N ALA A 114 0.74 0.14 10.69
CA ALA A 114 1.90 0.00 11.56
C ALA A 114 2.16 1.28 12.37
N ASN A 115 1.95 2.45 11.77
CA ASN A 115 2.07 3.71 12.48
C ASN A 115 1.09 3.80 13.65
N HIS A 116 -0.17 3.42 13.42
CA HIS A 116 -1.18 3.43 14.48
C HIS A 116 -0.83 2.46 15.59
N LEU A 117 -0.44 1.23 15.27
CA LEU A 117 -0.03 0.24 16.25
C LEU A 117 1.14 0.73 17.10
N VAL A 118 2.20 1.25 16.50
CA VAL A 118 3.39 1.70 17.24
C VAL A 118 3.09 2.90 18.14
N LYS A 119 2.27 3.84 17.68
CA LYS A 119 1.98 5.07 18.44
C LYS A 119 0.90 4.90 19.51
N SER A 120 -0.06 4.01 19.30
CA SER A 120 -1.19 3.80 20.22
C SER A 120 -1.01 2.57 21.12
N HIS A 121 -0.24 1.58 20.67
CA HIS A 121 -0.11 0.25 21.30
C HIS A 121 1.35 -0.23 21.29
N TYR A 122 2.30 0.66 21.61
CA TYR A 122 3.74 0.39 21.53
C TYR A 122 4.17 -0.88 22.28
N GLU A 123 3.64 -1.08 23.49
CA GLU A 123 4.00 -2.18 24.38
C GLU A 123 3.58 -3.55 23.84
N GLU A 124 2.48 -3.61 23.10
CA GLU A 124 2.01 -4.79 22.38
C GLU A 124 2.75 -4.94 21.06
N ALA A 125 2.92 -3.85 20.31
CA ALA A 125 3.60 -3.84 19.02
C ALA A 125 5.03 -4.37 19.14
N LYS A 126 5.79 -3.94 20.15
CA LYS A 126 7.19 -4.40 20.37
C LYS A 126 7.32 -5.89 20.67
N LYS A 127 6.25 -6.57 21.09
CA LYS A 127 6.26 -8.02 21.34
C LYS A 127 6.29 -8.83 20.05
N VAL A 128 5.77 -8.26 18.96
CA VAL A 128 5.63 -8.94 17.65
C VAL A 128 6.58 -8.35 16.61
N LEU A 129 6.79 -7.03 16.65
CA LEU A 129 7.70 -6.30 15.76
C LEU A 129 9.12 -6.32 16.33
N ILE A 130 9.84 -7.42 16.11
CA ILE A 130 11.15 -7.71 16.73
C ILE A 130 12.27 -6.73 16.36
N HIS A 131 12.10 -5.92 15.31
CA HIS A 131 13.06 -4.90 14.87
C HIS A 131 12.58 -3.47 15.13
N LEU A 132 11.52 -3.28 15.91
CA LEU A 132 10.99 -1.96 16.24
C LEU A 132 11.99 -1.18 17.10
N GLN A 133 12.42 -0.02 16.60
CA GLN A 133 13.30 0.88 17.34
C GLN A 133 12.49 1.88 18.17
N PRO A 134 13.02 2.35 19.31
CA PRO A 134 12.47 3.51 19.99
C PRO A 134 12.45 4.69 19.01
N ASN A 135 11.25 5.27 18.79
CA ASN A 135 10.97 6.36 17.83
C ASN A 135 10.80 5.97 16.36
N SER A 136 10.67 4.69 16.01
CA SER A 136 10.27 4.32 14.65
C SER A 136 8.92 4.92 14.27
N GLU A 137 8.83 5.38 13.02
CA GLU A 137 7.59 5.85 12.37
C GLU A 137 7.28 4.91 11.19
N PRO A 138 6.88 3.65 11.44
CA PRO A 138 6.62 2.73 10.35
C PRO A 138 5.39 3.19 9.55
N SER A 139 5.44 3.02 8.24
CA SER A 139 4.49 3.60 7.30
C SER A 139 3.79 2.54 6.43
N SER A 140 3.48 1.37 7.01
CA SER A 140 2.76 0.31 6.30
C SER A 140 1.27 0.30 6.65
N PHE A 141 0.44 0.28 5.61
CA PHE A 141 -1.00 0.11 5.72
C PHE A 141 -1.43 -1.21 5.12
N TRP A 142 -2.26 -1.95 5.86
CA TRP A 142 -2.72 -3.28 5.47
C TRP A 142 -4.24 -3.33 5.52
N MET A 143 -4.85 -3.74 4.42
CA MET A 143 -6.29 -4.02 4.33
C MET A 143 -6.53 -5.34 3.60
N GLN A 144 -7.74 -5.85 3.71
CA GLN A 144 -8.18 -7.04 3.00
C GLN A 144 -9.49 -6.76 2.30
N LYS A 145 -9.67 -7.31 1.10
CA LYS A 145 -10.96 -7.31 0.43
C LYS A 145 -11.89 -8.36 1.05
N ILE A 146 -13.06 -7.95 1.52
CA ILE A 146 -13.97 -8.81 2.29
C ILE A 146 -15.27 -9.16 1.55
N ASN A 147 -15.63 -8.38 0.52
CA ASN A 147 -16.75 -8.65 -0.37
C ASN A 147 -16.25 -8.82 -1.81
N GLN A 148 -17.06 -9.51 -2.61
CA GLN A 148 -16.85 -9.61 -4.05
C GLN A 148 -17.81 -8.63 -4.73
N ALA A 149 -17.31 -7.90 -5.73
CA ALA A 149 -18.13 -7.04 -6.58
C ALA A 149 -19.10 -7.86 -7.44
#